data_AF-A0A2B6RLH2-F1
#
_entry.id   AF-A0A2B6RLH2-F1
#
_cell.length_a   1.000
_cell.length_b   1.000
_cell.length_c   1.000
_cell.angle_alpha   90.00
_cell.angle_beta   90.00
_cell.angle_gamma   90.00
#
_symmetry.space_group_name_H-M   'P 1'
#
loop_
_entity.id
_entity.type
_entity.pdbx_description
1 polymer ?
#
loop_
_entity_poly.entity_id
_entity_poly.type
_entity_poly.pdbx_seq_one_letter_code
_entity_poly.pdbx_strand_id
1 'polypeptide(L)' 'MGSQGTEVRNLQTILTKFGFYFGIIDGFFGPKTNHSVRKFQENRGLLVDGIVGPITWCQLKKI' A
#
# COMPACT_ATOMS: atom_id res chain seq x y z
N MET A 1 7.21 8.76 13.27
CA MET A 1 6.54 7.44 13.20
C MET A 1 5.06 7.70 13.03
N GLY A 2 4.42 7.01 12.08
CA GLY A 2 3.08 7.34 11.61
C GLY A 2 3.19 7.84 10.17
N SER A 3 3.26 6.91 9.22
CA SER A 3 3.26 7.19 7.79
C SER A 3 1.93 7.85 7.45
N GLN A 4 1.87 9.17 7.54
CA GLN A 4 0.70 9.96 7.22
C GLN A 4 1.10 11.01 6.19
N GLY A 5 0.22 11.30 5.25
CA GLY A 5 0.44 12.34 4.23
C GLY A 5 0.34 11.83 2.79
N THR A 6 0.88 12.62 1.87
CA THR A 6 0.72 12.43 0.41
C THR A 6 1.19 11.07 -0.08
N GLU A 7 2.28 10.53 0.48
CA GLU A 7 2.78 9.20 0.14
C GLU A 7 1.78 8.09 0.44
N VAL A 8 1.07 8.19 1.56
CA VAL A 8 0.05 7.19 1.92
C VAL A 8 -1.21 7.35 1.10
N ARG A 9 -1.57 8.58 0.72
CA ARG A 9 -2.66 8.80 -0.26
C ARG A 9 -2.32 8.19 -1.61
N ASN A 10 -1.09 8.37 -2.08
CA ASN A 10 -0.61 7.77 -3.33
C ASN A 10 -0.67 6.24 -3.26
N LEU A 11 -0.16 5.67 -2.16
CA LEU A 11 -0.25 4.23 -1.89
C LEU A 11 -1.70 3.73 -1.92
N GLN A 12 -2.59 4.35 -1.15
CA GLN A 12 -4.00 3.97 -1.07
C GLN A 12 -4.67 4.06 -2.46
N THR A 13 -4.39 5.12 -3.23
CA THR A 13 -4.88 5.29 -4.60
C THR A 13 -4.42 4.16 -5.52
N ILE A 14 -3.13 3.82 -5.48
CA ILE A 14 -2.57 2.74 -6.31
C ILE A 14 -3.15 1.40 -5.89
N LEU A 15 -3.25 1.12 -4.59
CA LEU A 15 -3.85 -0.12 -4.09
C LEU A 15 -5.34 -0.23 -4.47
N THR A 16 -6.08 0.88 -4.53
CA THR A 16 -7.46 0.88 -5.06
C THR A 16 -7.49 0.54 -6.54
N LYS A 17 -6.58 1.11 -7.34
CA LYS A 17 -6.48 0.77 -8.78
C LYS A 17 -6.19 -0.70 -9.03
N PHE A 18 -5.37 -1.32 -8.18
CA PHE A 18 -5.08 -2.75 -8.26
C PHE A 18 -6.17 -3.64 -7.61
N GLY A 19 -7.23 -3.06 -7.03
CA GLY A 19 -8.31 -3.82 -6.40
C GLY A 19 -7.96 -4.39 -5.02
N PHE A 20 -6.90 -3.91 -4.37
CA PHE A 20 -6.50 -4.35 -3.03
C PHE A 20 -7.02 -3.44 -1.91
N TYR A 21 -7.38 -2.18 -2.19
CA TYR A 21 -7.83 -1.21 -1.18
C TYR A 21 -9.22 -0.65 -1.48
N PHE A 22 -10.16 -0.86 -0.55
CA PHE A 22 -11.56 -0.43 -0.62
C PHE A 22 -11.90 0.61 0.47
N GLY A 23 -10.89 1.19 1.12
CA GLY A 23 -11.07 2.19 2.16
C GLY A 23 -11.04 3.63 1.65
N ILE A 24 -11.15 4.58 2.57
CA ILE A 24 -11.03 6.01 2.28
C ILE A 24 -9.56 6.34 1.99
N ILE A 25 -9.30 7.17 0.98
CA ILE A 25 -7.96 7.69 0.67
C ILE A 25 -7.70 8.91 1.56
N ASP A 26 -7.55 8.68 2.86
CA ASP A 26 -7.36 9.72 3.88
C ASP A 26 -5.89 10.13 4.03
N GLY A 27 -4.97 9.29 3.56
CA GLY A 27 -3.53 9.45 3.79
C GLY A 27 -3.09 8.97 5.16
N PHE A 28 -3.90 8.15 5.85
CA PHE A 28 -3.58 7.52 7.10
C PHE A 28 -3.17 6.06 6.89
N PHE A 29 -1.99 5.68 7.35
CA PHE A 29 -1.57 4.28 7.33
C PHE A 29 -2.21 3.52 8.49
N GLY A 30 -3.49 3.22 8.34
CA GLY A 30 -4.26 2.46 9.31
C GLY A 30 -4.22 0.95 9.07
N PRO A 31 -4.93 0.17 9.89
CA PRO A 31 -5.04 -1.28 9.76
C PRO A 31 -5.54 -1.74 8.38
N LYS A 32 -6.46 -0.99 7.77
CA LYS A 32 -6.97 -1.28 6.42
C LYS A 32 -5.86 -1.15 5.37
N THR A 33 -5.09 -0.07 5.41
CA THR A 33 -3.97 0.15 4.47
C THR A 33 -2.90 -0.92 4.67
N ASN A 34 -2.56 -1.25 5.92
CA ASN A 34 -1.61 -2.34 6.22
C ASN A 34 -2.07 -3.69 5.63
N HIS A 35 -3.35 -4.04 5.82
CA HIS A 35 -3.91 -5.27 5.27
C HIS A 35 -3.81 -5.31 3.73
N SER A 36 -4.17 -4.21 3.06
CA SER A 36 -4.06 -4.10 1.60
C SER A 36 -2.63 -4.17 1.09
N VAL A 37 -1.66 -3.57 1.82
CA VAL A 37 -0.24 -3.69 1.51
C VAL A 37 0.21 -5.14 1.60
N ARG A 38 -0.16 -5.85 2.67
CA ARG A 38 0.19 -7.27 2.84
C ARG A 38 -0.38 -8.14 1.72
N LYS A 39 -1.64 -7.90 1.34
CA LYS A 39 -2.27 -8.59 0.21
C LYS A 39 -1.59 -8.32 -1.11
N PHE A 40 -1.18 -7.08 -1.35
CA PHE A 40 -0.39 -6.72 -2.54
C PHE A 40 0.99 -7.40 -2.52
N GLN A 41 1.68 -7.38 -1.39
CA GLN A 41 2.98 -8.05 -1.23
C GLN A 41 2.86 -9.56 -1.49
N GLU A 42 1.84 -10.22 -0.92
CA GLU A 42 1.54 -11.63 -1.14
C GLU A 42 1.29 -11.93 -2.63
N ASN A 43 0.45 -11.12 -3.29
CA ASN A 43 0.14 -11.29 -4.71
C ASN A 43 1.36 -11.09 -5.63
N ARG A 44 2.30 -10.24 -5.24
CA ARG A 44 3.53 -9.95 -5.99
C ARG A 44 4.71 -10.84 -5.59
N GLY A 45 4.54 -11.79 -4.68
CA GLY A 45 5.62 -12.65 -4.18
C GLY A 45 6.71 -11.89 -3.42
N LEU A 46 6.36 -10.77 -2.78
CA LEU A 46 7.26 -9.99 -1.93
C LEU A 46 7.23 -10.50 -0.49
N LEU A 47 8.20 -10.07 0.32
CA LEU A 47 8.14 -10.23 1.77
C LEU A 47 6.89 -9.53 2.33
N VAL A 48 6.03 -10.28 3.01
CA VAL A 48 4.74 -9.82 3.55
C VAL A 48 4.92 -9.23 4.96
N ASP A 49 5.66 -8.13 5.05
CA ASP A 49 5.93 -7.42 6.31
C ASP A 49 4.92 -6.29 6.59
N GLY A 50 4.11 -5.91 5.60
CA GLY A 50 3.21 -4.76 5.69
C GLY A 50 3.93 -3.41 5.65
N ILE A 51 5.23 -3.39 5.32
CA ILE A 51 6.07 -2.21 5.23
C ILE A 51 6.21 -1.81 3.76
N VAL A 52 5.89 -0.55 3.46
CA VAL A 52 6.02 -0.02 2.11
C VAL A 52 7.42 0.56 1.90
N GLY A 53 8.38 -0.34 1.74
CA GLY A 53 9.77 -0.01 1.42
C GLY A 53 9.99 0.24 -0.09
N PRO A 54 11.24 0.54 -0.49
CA PRO A 54 11.59 0.81 -1.90
C PRO A 54 11.19 -0.31 -2.86
N ILE A 55 11.26 -1.58 -2.44
CA ILE A 55 10.89 -2.74 -3.24
C ILE A 55 9.37 -2.75 -3.49
N THR A 56 8.58 -2.55 -2.45
CA THR A 56 7.11 -2.43 -2.55
C THR A 56 6.73 -1.27 -3.47
N TRP A 57 7.37 -0.11 -3.31
CA TRP A 57 7.18 1.05 -4.21
C TRP A 57 7.57 0.78 -5.65
N CYS A 58 8.66 0.05 -5.90
CA CYS A 58 9.07 -0.33 -7.25
C CYS A 58 7.98 -1.18 -7.93
N GLN A 59 7.39 -2.13 -7.22
CA GLN A 59 6.30 -2.95 -7.77
C GLN A 59 5.00 -2.14 -7.97
N LEU A 60 4.69 -1.20 -7.07
CA LEU A 60 3.53 -0.30 -7.21
C LEU A 60 3.66 0.64 -8.43
N LYS A 61 4.90 1.00 -8.82
CA LYS A 61 5.18 1.87 -9.97
C LYS A 61 5.27 1.14 -11.32
N LYS A 62 5.28 -0.20 -11.35
CA LYS A 62 5.31 -1.01 -12.59
C LYS A 62 3.93 -1.06 -13.29
N ILE A 63 3.26 0.08 -13.37
CA ILE A 63 2.00 0.24 -14.13
C ILE A 63 2.34 0.52 -15.58
#